data_AF-X1FXW3-F1
#
_entry.id   AF-X1FXW3-F1
#
_cell.length_a   1.000
_cell.length_b   1.000
_cell.length_c   1.000
_cell.angle_alpha   90.00
_cell.angle_beta   90.00
_cell.angle_gamma   90.00
#
_symmetry.space_group_name_H-M   'P 1'
#
loop_
_entity.id
_entity.type
_entity.pdbx_description
1 polymer ?
#
loop_
_entity_poly.entity_id
_entity_poly.type
_entity_poly.pdbx_seq_one_letter_code
_entity_poly.pdbx_strand_id
1 'polypeptide(L)'
;GQRLVSDTVPFEGDRATLLALDACLNIEGMPQSATGQAALLTGQNIPALVGRHYGPKPNQPITDIVKNRNIFKALKMDGRSAAFLNAYPPSYFEAIYSGRRIYAAIPLAATSAGVSLRTKADLEKGEAISADFTAQGWRDHLGLTDTPV
;
A
#
# COMPACT_ATOMS: atom_id res chain seq x y z
N GLY A 1 -3.48 -22.32 -16.04
CA GLY A 1 -2.70 -21.67 -14.97
C GLY A 1 -2.60 -22.61 -13.78
N GLN A 2 -1.54 -22.52 -12.98
CA GLN A 2 -1.39 -23.27 -11.73
C GLN A 2 -1.97 -22.47 -10.56
N ARG A 3 -2.31 -23.14 -9.44
CA ARG A 3 -2.72 -22.45 -8.21
C ARG A 3 -1.51 -21.75 -7.59
N LEU A 4 -1.69 -20.56 -7.02
CA LEU A 4 -0.62 -19.83 -6.33
C LEU A 4 -0.43 -20.37 -4.91
N VAL A 5 0.20 -21.54 -4.79
CA VAL A 5 0.45 -22.23 -3.51
C VAL A 5 1.94 -22.57 -3.35
N SER A 6 2.38 -22.89 -2.13
CA SER A 6 3.79 -23.23 -1.84
C SER A 6 4.35 -24.30 -2.77
N ASP A 7 3.53 -25.29 -3.14
CA ASP A 7 3.97 -26.45 -3.94
C ASP A 7 4.24 -26.10 -5.40
N THR A 8 3.91 -24.87 -5.81
CA THR A 8 4.08 -24.37 -7.18
C THR A 8 5.24 -23.38 -7.33
N VAL A 9 6.06 -23.24 -6.29
CA VAL A 9 7.24 -22.36 -6.29
C VAL A 9 8.57 -23.15 -6.31
N PRO A 10 9.66 -22.60 -6.87
CA PRO A 10 9.68 -21.40 -7.67
C PRO A 10 9.08 -21.65 -9.07
N PHE A 11 8.43 -20.63 -9.61
CA PHE A 11 8.03 -20.61 -11.02
C PHE A 11 8.63 -19.38 -11.68
N GLU A 12 9.20 -19.54 -12.87
CA GLU A 12 9.66 -18.46 -13.72
C GLU A 12 9.09 -18.67 -15.12
N GLY A 13 8.46 -17.64 -15.66
CA GLY A 13 7.97 -17.64 -17.04
C GLY A 13 8.05 -16.24 -17.64
N ASP A 14 7.78 -16.14 -18.94
CA ASP A 14 8.03 -14.93 -19.75
C ASP A 14 7.40 -13.64 -19.21
N ARG A 15 6.34 -13.75 -18.40
CA ARG A 15 5.60 -12.60 -17.86
C ARG A 15 5.71 -12.41 -16.35
N ALA A 16 6.09 -13.45 -15.60
CA ALA A 16 6.03 -13.42 -14.15
C ALA A 16 6.91 -14.48 -13.50
N THR A 17 7.39 -14.15 -12.30
CA THR A 17 8.05 -15.07 -11.38
C THR A 17 7.20 -15.23 -10.13
N LEU A 18 7.13 -16.44 -9.58
CA LEU A 18 6.49 -16.75 -8.32
C LEU A 18 7.53 -17.36 -7.37
N LEU A 19 7.67 -16.75 -6.20
CA LEU A 19 8.59 -17.17 -5.14
C LEU A 19 7.81 -17.33 -3.83
N ALA A 20 8.17 -18.34 -3.04
CA ALA A 20 7.73 -18.40 -1.65
C ALA A 20 8.49 -17.37 -0.82
N LEU A 21 7.77 -16.68 0.07
CA LEU A 21 8.32 -15.73 1.02
C LEU A 21 7.87 -16.10 2.43
N ASP A 22 8.76 -15.96 3.41
CA ASP A 22 8.40 -16.02 4.82
C ASP A 22 7.74 -14.69 5.23
N ALA A 23 6.42 -14.70 5.38
CA ALA A 23 5.65 -13.55 5.83
C ALA A 23 6.00 -13.13 7.27
N CYS A 24 6.55 -14.05 8.08
CA CYS A 24 6.94 -13.77 9.47
C CYS A 24 8.29 -13.03 9.55
N LEU A 25 9.10 -13.05 8.50
CA LEU A 25 10.42 -12.42 8.44
C LEU A 25 11.32 -12.84 9.62
N ASN A 26 11.25 -14.13 10.00
CA ASN A 26 11.91 -14.71 11.18
C ASN A 26 11.52 -14.07 12.53
N ILE A 27 10.35 -13.41 12.62
CA ILE A 27 9.82 -12.85 13.85
C ILE A 27 8.59 -13.62 14.29
N GLU A 28 8.57 -14.05 15.56
CA GLU A 28 7.47 -14.80 16.15
C GLU A 28 6.15 -14.02 16.11
N GLY A 29 5.05 -14.76 15.93
CA GLY A 29 3.69 -14.23 15.93
C GLY A 29 3.06 -14.15 14.54
N MET A 30 1.78 -13.79 14.51
CA MET A 30 1.03 -13.67 13.26
C MET A 30 1.49 -12.43 12.47
N PRO A 31 1.82 -12.55 11.18
CA PRO A 31 2.19 -11.41 10.36
C PRO A 31 1.05 -10.39 10.27
N GLN A 32 1.39 -9.11 10.31
CA GLN A 32 0.43 -8.01 10.34
C GLN A 32 0.68 -6.98 9.24
N SER A 33 -0.39 -6.34 8.78
CA SER A 33 -0.34 -5.47 7.60
C SER A 33 0.61 -4.28 7.72
N ALA A 34 0.71 -3.63 8.89
CA ALA A 34 1.52 -2.41 8.98
C ALA A 34 3.02 -2.72 8.92
N THR A 35 3.49 -3.72 9.68
CA THR A 35 4.90 -4.16 9.63
C THR A 35 5.24 -4.80 8.29
N GLY A 36 4.36 -5.64 7.74
CA GLY A 36 4.57 -6.29 6.44
C GLY A 36 4.65 -5.30 5.27
N GLN A 37 3.69 -4.39 5.17
CA GLN A 37 3.71 -3.35 4.12
C GLN A 37 4.92 -2.41 4.28
N ALA A 38 5.26 -2.02 5.51
CA ALA A 38 6.43 -1.20 5.76
C ALA A 38 7.72 -1.93 5.36
N ALA A 39 7.81 -3.25 5.56
CA ALA A 39 8.96 -4.04 5.09
C ALA A 39 9.10 -4.00 3.57
N LEU A 40 8.02 -4.20 2.83
CA LEU A 40 8.00 -4.07 1.36
C LEU A 40 8.42 -2.67 0.89
N LEU A 41 7.91 -1.63 1.55
CA LEU A 41 8.14 -0.24 1.14
C LEU A 41 9.55 0.26 1.48
N THR A 42 10.17 -0.26 2.53
CA THR A 42 11.46 0.22 3.05
C THR A 42 12.65 -0.68 2.69
N GLY A 43 12.39 -1.94 2.34
CA GLY A 43 13.41 -2.98 2.17
C GLY A 43 14.05 -3.43 3.49
N GLN A 44 13.43 -3.14 4.64
CA GLN A 44 13.96 -3.47 5.97
C GLN A 44 13.05 -4.47 6.70
N ASN A 45 13.63 -5.29 7.57
CA ASN A 45 12.86 -6.17 8.45
C ASN A 45 12.17 -5.35 9.57
N ILE A 46 11.06 -4.69 9.23
CA ILE A 46 10.31 -3.84 10.17
C ILE A 46 9.85 -4.57 11.42
N PRO A 47 9.26 -5.80 11.37
CA PRO A 47 8.88 -6.46 12.61
C PRO A 47 10.07 -6.74 13.53
N ALA A 48 11.27 -6.99 12.98
CA ALA A 48 12.49 -7.08 13.79
C ALA A 48 12.86 -5.75 14.45
N LEU A 49 12.81 -4.65 13.69
CA LEU A 49 13.14 -3.30 14.20
C LEU A 49 12.17 -2.81 15.29
N VAL A 50 10.91 -3.23 15.26
CA VAL A 50 9.90 -2.87 16.28
C VAL A 50 9.60 -3.99 17.27
N GLY A 51 10.31 -5.11 17.18
CA GLY A 51 10.25 -6.26 18.09
C GLY A 51 8.98 -7.12 18.02
N ARG A 52 8.10 -6.92 17.04
CA ARG A 52 6.86 -7.69 16.85
C ARG A 52 6.20 -7.41 15.51
N HIS A 53 5.25 -8.26 15.13
CA HIS A 53 4.26 -7.91 14.12
C HIS A 53 3.25 -6.89 14.67
N TYR A 54 2.88 -5.90 13.85
CA TYR A 54 1.95 -4.85 14.25
C TYR A 54 1.06 -4.41 13.08
N GLY A 55 -0.22 -4.12 13.37
CA GLY A 55 -1.20 -3.73 12.37
C GLY A 55 -2.59 -3.48 12.96
N PRO A 56 -3.56 -3.06 12.15
CA PRO A 56 -3.49 -2.94 10.68
C PRO A 56 -2.84 -1.63 10.18
N LYS A 57 -2.71 -0.59 11.03
CA LYS A 57 -2.13 0.71 10.67
C LYS A 57 -0.80 0.95 11.41
N PRO A 58 0.14 1.75 10.86
CA PRO A 58 1.39 2.07 11.52
C PRO A 58 1.17 2.75 12.87
N ASN A 59 1.93 2.33 13.89
CA ASN A 59 2.15 3.14 15.09
C ASN A 59 3.26 4.18 14.83
N GLN A 60 3.63 4.95 15.86
CA GLN A 60 4.63 6.00 15.73
C GLN A 60 6.02 5.48 15.27
N PRO A 61 6.62 4.42 15.87
CA PRO A 61 7.89 3.89 15.39
C PRO A 61 7.89 3.47 13.91
N ILE A 62 6.84 2.77 13.46
CA ILE A 62 6.71 2.37 12.05
C ILE A 62 6.54 3.61 11.16
N THR A 63 5.76 4.59 11.62
CA THR A 63 5.54 5.85 10.91
C THR A 63 6.85 6.60 10.69
N ASP A 64 7.70 6.69 11.71
CA ASP A 64 8.97 7.39 11.63
C ASP A 64 9.93 6.70 10.66
N ILE A 65 10.00 5.37 10.69
CA ILE A 65 10.82 4.58 9.74
C ILE A 65 10.35 4.81 8.30
N VAL A 66 9.04 4.68 8.04
CA VAL A 66 8.46 4.82 6.69
C VAL A 66 8.61 6.25 6.16
N LYS A 67 8.43 7.26 7.01
CA LYS A 67 8.64 8.67 6.64
C LYS A 67 10.10 9.01 6.36
N ASN A 68 11.05 8.31 6.99
CA ASN A 68 12.46 8.49 6.73
C ASN A 68 12.88 7.80 5.43
N ARG A 69 12.51 6.52 5.26
CA ARG A 69 12.92 5.68 4.12
C ARG A 69 11.74 4.95 3.52
N ASN A 70 11.55 5.09 2.21
CA ASN A 70 10.67 4.24 1.42
C ASN A 70 11.04 4.31 -0.07
N ILE A 71 10.48 3.40 -0.87
CA ILE A 71 10.76 3.31 -2.31
C ILE A 71 10.44 4.59 -3.07
N PHE A 72 9.39 5.33 -2.72
CA PHE A 72 9.05 6.60 -3.38
C PHE A 72 10.12 7.66 -3.13
N LYS A 73 10.66 7.73 -1.91
CA LYS A 73 11.79 8.61 -1.57
C LYS A 73 13.06 8.21 -2.32
N ALA A 74 13.36 6.92 -2.37
CA ALA A 74 14.52 6.41 -3.09
C ALA A 74 14.45 6.77 -4.58
N LEU A 75 13.30 6.57 -5.23
CA LEU A 75 13.09 6.96 -6.63
C LEU A 75 13.27 8.47 -6.82
N LYS A 76 12.67 9.30 -5.95
CA LYS A 76 12.81 10.75 -6.02
C LYS A 76 14.24 11.23 -5.84
N MET A 77 15.00 10.62 -4.93
CA MET A 77 16.42 10.92 -4.72
C MET A 77 17.28 10.54 -5.93
N ASP A 78 16.89 9.51 -6.67
CA ASP A 78 17.51 9.09 -7.93
C ASP A 78 17.04 9.93 -9.15
N GLY A 79 16.31 11.03 -8.92
CA GLY A 79 15.79 11.88 -9.99
C GLY A 79 14.65 11.27 -10.79
N ARG A 80 14.03 10.19 -10.30
CA ARG A 80 12.90 9.50 -10.95
C ARG A 80 11.56 10.00 -10.42
N SER A 81 10.54 9.88 -11.25
CA SER A 81 9.15 10.10 -10.86
C SER A 81 8.48 8.78 -10.44
N ALA A 82 7.45 8.89 -9.60
CA ALA A 82 6.62 7.78 -9.18
C ALA A 82 5.17 8.26 -9.01
N ALA A 83 4.22 7.37 -9.28
CA ALA A 83 2.80 7.60 -9.05
C ALA A 83 2.21 6.47 -8.21
N PHE A 84 1.25 6.80 -7.35
CA PHE A 84 0.42 5.81 -6.66
C PHE A 84 -0.98 5.89 -7.24
N LEU A 85 -1.38 4.86 -8.00
CA LEU A 85 -2.57 4.90 -8.84
C LEU A 85 -3.89 4.67 -8.10
N ASN A 86 -3.85 4.18 -6.86
CA ASN A 86 -5.09 3.97 -6.12
C ASN A 86 -5.80 5.29 -5.84
N ALA A 87 -6.99 5.43 -6.42
CA ALA A 87 -7.92 6.47 -6.10
C ALA A 87 -8.53 6.24 -4.71
N TYR A 88 -8.76 7.32 -3.99
CA TYR A 88 -9.49 7.34 -2.74
C TYR A 88 -10.77 8.18 -2.87
N PRO A 89 -11.88 7.76 -2.25
CA PRO A 89 -13.13 8.52 -2.29
C PRO A 89 -13.01 9.79 -1.45
N PRO A 90 -13.82 10.84 -1.70
CA PRO A 90 -13.77 12.09 -0.93
C PRO A 90 -13.82 11.88 0.59
N SER A 91 -14.67 10.96 1.06
CA SER A 91 -14.81 10.61 2.48
C SER A 91 -13.52 10.11 3.15
N TYR A 92 -12.59 9.52 2.37
CA TYR A 92 -11.28 9.13 2.87
C TYR A 92 -10.45 10.35 3.23
N PHE A 93 -10.37 11.33 2.34
CA PHE A 93 -9.62 12.57 2.53
C PHE A 93 -10.18 13.36 3.70
N GLU A 94 -11.51 13.50 3.77
CA GLU A 94 -12.18 14.16 4.89
C GLU A 94 -11.83 13.52 6.23
N ALA A 95 -11.79 12.18 6.30
CA ALA A 95 -11.42 11.48 7.53
C ALA A 95 -9.93 11.67 7.90
N ILE A 96 -9.04 11.79 6.91
CA ILE A 96 -7.62 12.09 7.14
C ILE A 96 -7.47 13.52 7.67
N TYR A 97 -8.06 14.51 6.99
CA TYR A 97 -7.94 15.92 7.37
C TYR A 97 -8.57 16.22 8.71
N SER A 98 -9.68 15.56 9.04
CA SER A 98 -10.33 15.72 10.34
C SER A 98 -9.64 14.95 11.47
N GLY A 99 -8.55 14.20 11.20
CA GLY A 99 -7.87 13.35 12.18
C GLY A 99 -8.65 12.10 12.61
N ARG A 100 -9.83 11.82 12.04
CA ARG A 100 -10.62 10.60 12.33
C ARG A 100 -9.97 9.35 11.75
N ARG A 101 -9.01 9.52 10.83
CA ARG A 101 -8.26 8.45 10.19
C ARG A 101 -6.78 8.86 10.13
N ILE A 102 -5.92 7.86 10.36
CA ILE A 102 -4.50 7.92 9.99
C ILE A 102 -4.25 7.10 8.73
N TYR A 103 -3.18 7.44 8.01
CA TYR A 103 -2.73 6.70 6.83
C TYR A 103 -2.32 5.26 7.18
N ALA A 104 -2.63 4.32 6.27
CA ALA A 104 -1.96 3.01 6.23
C ALA A 104 -0.53 3.17 5.67
N ALA A 105 0.30 2.13 5.76
CA ALA A 105 1.72 2.21 5.41
C ALA A 105 1.97 2.68 3.96
N ILE A 106 1.19 2.21 2.98
CA ILE A 106 1.33 2.58 1.56
C ILE A 106 1.04 4.08 1.31
N PRO A 107 -0.15 4.63 1.63
CA PRO A 107 -0.42 6.06 1.44
C PRO A 107 0.45 6.95 2.34
N LEU A 108 0.88 6.46 3.50
CA LEU A 108 1.87 7.15 4.33
C LEU A 108 3.21 7.30 3.60
N ALA A 109 3.71 6.21 2.98
CA ALA A 109 4.96 6.24 2.23
C ALA A 109 4.87 7.20 1.04
N ALA A 110 3.82 7.10 0.23
CA ALA A 110 3.58 7.97 -0.92
C ALA A 110 3.55 9.45 -0.52
N THR A 111 2.67 9.81 0.43
CA THR A 111 2.51 11.22 0.85
C THR A 111 3.78 11.77 1.51
N SER A 112 4.50 10.96 2.29
CA SER A 112 5.78 11.38 2.91
C SER A 112 6.91 11.67 1.90
N ALA A 113 6.80 11.14 0.68
CA ALA A 113 7.72 11.40 -0.44
C ALA A 113 7.26 12.58 -1.32
N GLY A 114 6.08 13.15 -1.04
CA GLY A 114 5.45 14.17 -1.87
C GLY A 114 4.71 13.60 -3.08
N VAL A 115 4.39 12.30 -3.10
CA VAL A 115 3.50 11.70 -4.11
C VAL A 115 2.07 11.92 -3.67
N SER A 116 1.31 12.68 -4.46
CA SER A 116 -0.12 12.93 -4.22
C SER A 116 -0.94 11.64 -4.35
N LEU A 117 -1.92 11.47 -3.45
CA LEU A 117 -2.91 10.39 -3.58
C LEU A 117 -3.93 10.77 -4.65
N ARG A 118 -4.37 9.79 -5.43
CA ARG A 118 -5.38 9.99 -6.47
C ARG A 118 -6.78 10.12 -5.87
N THR A 119 -7.60 10.92 -6.52
CA THR A 119 -8.95 11.33 -6.09
C THR A 119 -10.03 10.72 -6.97
N LYS A 120 -11.31 10.99 -6.65
CA LYS A 120 -12.43 10.69 -7.55
C LYS A 120 -12.25 11.35 -8.93
N ALA A 121 -11.78 12.58 -8.98
CA ALA A 121 -11.57 13.29 -10.25
C ALA A 121 -10.46 12.65 -11.11
N ASP A 122 -9.40 12.13 -10.49
CA ASP A 122 -8.37 11.38 -11.21
C ASP A 122 -8.94 10.07 -11.79
N LEU A 123 -9.77 9.37 -11.00
CA LEU A 123 -10.46 8.16 -11.44
C LEU A 123 -11.39 8.44 -12.63
N GLU A 124 -12.17 9.52 -12.57
CA GLU A 124 -13.07 9.95 -13.65
C GLU A 124 -12.36 10.28 -14.95
N LYS A 125 -11.13 10.77 -14.86
CA LYS A 125 -10.28 11.07 -16.02
C LYS A 125 -9.53 9.84 -16.56
N GLY A 126 -9.64 8.68 -15.91
CA GLY A 126 -8.86 7.49 -16.26
C GLY A 126 -7.39 7.58 -15.88
N GLU A 127 -7.02 8.47 -14.94
CA GLU A 127 -5.65 8.64 -14.45
C GLU A 127 -5.36 7.84 -13.17
N ALA A 128 -6.38 7.15 -12.64
CA ALA A 128 -6.32 6.38 -11.41
C ALA A 128 -7.25 5.16 -11.49
N ILE A 129 -7.07 4.21 -10.58
CA ILE A 129 -7.90 3.03 -10.43
C ILE A 129 -8.40 2.93 -8.99
N SER A 130 -9.63 2.48 -8.79
CA SER A 130 -10.12 2.16 -7.44
C SER A 130 -9.43 0.91 -6.89
N ALA A 131 -9.47 0.71 -5.58
CA ALA A 131 -8.84 -0.45 -4.93
C ALA A 131 -9.46 -1.81 -5.31
N ASP A 132 -10.71 -1.82 -5.76
CA ASP A 132 -11.44 -2.98 -6.29
C ASP A 132 -11.34 -3.10 -7.82
N PHE A 133 -10.46 -2.30 -8.46
CA PHE A 133 -10.20 -2.21 -9.90
C PHE A 133 -11.37 -1.79 -10.79
N THR A 134 -12.61 -1.90 -10.32
CA THR A 134 -13.85 -1.64 -11.09
C THR A 134 -14.60 -0.40 -10.62
N ALA A 135 -14.29 0.09 -9.42
CA ALA A 135 -15.00 1.15 -8.71
C ALA A 135 -16.47 0.84 -8.37
N GLN A 136 -16.92 -0.39 -8.59
CA GLN A 136 -18.28 -0.83 -8.26
C GLN A 136 -18.56 -0.65 -6.75
N GLY A 137 -17.58 -0.93 -5.89
CA GLY A 137 -17.72 -0.74 -4.45
C GLY A 137 -17.94 0.72 -4.02
N TRP A 138 -17.54 1.69 -4.84
CA TRP A 138 -17.82 3.11 -4.57
C TRP A 138 -19.29 3.45 -4.83
N ARG A 139 -19.89 2.85 -5.85
CA ARG A 139 -21.33 2.98 -6.11
C ARG A 139 -22.13 2.28 -5.02
N ASP A 140 -21.82 1.01 -4.78
CA ASP A 140 -22.64 0.12 -3.94
C ASP A 140 -22.57 0.45 -2.45
N HIS A 141 -21.42 0.93 -1.97
CA HIS A 141 -21.19 1.11 -0.53
C HIS A 141 -20.96 2.57 -0.11
N LEU A 142 -20.60 3.47 -1.03
CA LEU A 142 -20.31 4.87 -0.71
C LEU A 142 -21.32 5.84 -1.31
N GLY A 143 -22.30 5.35 -2.07
CA GLY A 143 -23.33 6.18 -2.72
C GLY A 143 -22.79 7.07 -3.84
N LEU A 144 -21.58 6.82 -4.34
CA LEU A 144 -20.95 7.58 -5.43
C LEU A 144 -21.42 7.03 -6.80
N THR A 145 -22.72 7.14 -7.04
CA THR A 145 -23.45 6.49 -8.16
C THR A 145 -22.96 6.89 -9.56
N ASP A 146 -22.29 8.04 -9.69
CA ASP A 146 -21.75 8.57 -10.93
C ASP A 146 -20.29 8.12 -11.22
N THR A 147 -19.65 7.39 -10.32
CA THR A 147 -18.26 6.93 -10.48
C THR A 147 -18.13 5.98 -11.67
N PRO A 148 -17.23 6.17 -12.65
CA PRO A 148 -17.09 5.25 -13.79
C PRO A 148 -16.73 3.81 -13.38
N VAL A 149 -17.26 2.82 -14.11
CA VAL A 149 -17.02 1.37 -13.93
C VAL A 149 -16.62 0.71 -15.25
#